data_AF-A0A0F9MA17-F1
#
_entry.id   AF-A0A0F9MA17-F1
#
_cell.length_a   1.000
_cell.length_b   1.000
_cell.length_c   1.000
_cell.angle_alpha   90.00
_cell.angle_beta   90.00
_cell.angle_gamma   90.00
#
_symmetry.space_group_name_H-M   'P 1'
#
loop_
_entity.id
_entity.type
_entity.pdbx_description
1 polymer ?
#
loop_
_entity_poly.entity_id
_entity_poly.type
_entity_poly.pdbx_seq_one_letter_code
_entity_poly.pdbx_strand_id
1 'polypeptide(L)'
;SWRGKATVIAACTPALEHAWAIHRDLGERFINVRWRTGPRMEAAERAVDQRAKRDEIRKELQQLVGAFLATGIPKPEAALPQTAKRTIAKLSCMVGYLRARVIRESNRHEIIDTVEAEGPGRLAQILDSLCRAHASLFGREAVSGADLGLAHRVAVDSVPMQRLKIYQAITRKGALGYVDITQETGLTNSSSTYHLEEMVAVKILTEEKEGQKTIYRFSDIFKEFLP
;
A
#
# COMPACT_ATOMS: atom_id res chain seq x y z
N SER A 1 -21.16 30.44 -4.02
CA SER A 1 -20.20 29.44 -3.50
C SER A 1 -20.56 28.08 -4.05
N TRP A 2 -19.59 27.31 -4.54
CA TRP A 2 -19.84 25.95 -5.06
C TRP A 2 -19.80 24.91 -3.93
N ARG A 3 -20.67 23.91 -3.99
CA ARG A 3 -20.69 22.76 -3.06
C ARG A 3 -20.88 21.47 -3.87
N GLY A 4 -19.92 20.57 -3.78
CA GLY A 4 -19.97 19.27 -4.45
C GLY A 4 -18.90 18.31 -3.93
N LYS A 5 -19.00 17.05 -4.33
CA LYS A 5 -17.98 16.02 -4.08
C LYS A 5 -17.33 15.66 -5.42
N ALA A 6 -16.00 15.66 -5.47
CA ALA A 6 -15.23 15.21 -6.62
C ALA A 6 -14.29 14.09 -6.17
N THR A 7 -14.35 12.96 -6.86
CA THR A 7 -13.42 11.83 -6.66
C THR A 7 -12.39 11.86 -7.79
N VAL A 8 -11.12 11.70 -7.44
CA VAL A 8 -10.01 11.69 -8.42
C VAL A 8 -9.41 10.29 -8.48
N ILE A 9 -9.31 9.75 -9.68
CA ILE A 9 -8.55 8.54 -9.98
C ILE A 9 -7.48 8.95 -11.00
N ALA A 10 -6.21 8.69 -10.67
CA ALA A 10 -5.08 9.06 -11.51
C ALA A 10 -4.24 7.81 -11.82
N ALA A 11 -3.98 7.55 -13.10
CA ALA A 11 -3.07 6.50 -13.55
C ALA A 11 -1.70 7.13 -13.81
N CYS A 12 -0.69 6.67 -13.06
CA CYS A 12 0.62 7.31 -13.02
C CYS A 12 1.73 6.28 -13.17
N THR A 13 2.89 6.70 -13.67
CA THR A 13 4.09 5.86 -13.67
C THR A 13 4.75 5.89 -12.28
N PRO A 14 5.62 4.92 -11.95
CA PRO A 14 6.38 4.94 -10.69
C PRO A 14 7.21 6.22 -10.48
N ALA A 15 7.51 6.98 -11.54
CA ALA A 15 8.17 8.27 -11.42
C ALA A 15 7.39 9.27 -10.55
N LEU A 16 6.06 9.16 -10.49
CA LEU A 16 5.24 9.99 -9.62
C LEU A 16 5.41 9.64 -8.13
N GLU A 17 5.78 8.41 -7.78
CA GLU A 17 6.08 8.05 -6.38
C GLU A 17 7.26 8.87 -5.83
N HIS A 18 8.24 9.19 -6.69
CA HIS A 18 9.37 10.07 -6.32
C HIS A 18 8.92 11.52 -6.11
N ALA A 19 8.03 12.04 -6.97
CA ALA A 19 7.48 13.38 -6.81
C ALA A 19 6.56 13.49 -5.59
N TRP A 20 5.77 12.44 -5.28
CA TRP A 20 4.92 12.39 -4.10
C TRP A 20 5.68 12.19 -2.79
N ALA A 21 6.90 11.64 -2.83
CA ALA A 21 7.78 11.66 -1.66
C ALA A 21 8.06 13.08 -1.15
N ILE A 22 8.02 14.08 -2.04
CA ILE A 22 8.17 15.51 -1.72
C ILE A 22 6.87 16.09 -1.14
N HIS A 23 5.70 15.55 -1.50
CA HIS A 23 4.39 16.03 -1.04
C HIS A 23 3.80 15.27 0.17
N ARG A 24 4.53 14.28 0.72
CA ARG A 24 4.10 13.54 1.93
C ARG A 24 3.86 14.45 3.14
N ASP A 25 4.47 15.64 3.18
CA ASP A 25 4.27 16.66 4.21
C ASP A 25 2.83 17.19 4.30
N LEU A 26 2.04 17.05 3.24
CA LEU A 26 0.65 17.51 3.24
C LEU A 26 -0.31 16.49 3.87
N GLY A 27 0.18 15.34 4.33
CA GLY A 27 -0.63 14.17 4.70
C GLY A 27 -1.05 13.43 3.43
N GLU A 28 -0.75 12.13 3.35
CA GLU A 28 -0.86 11.40 2.10
C GLU A 28 -2.30 10.90 1.92
N ARG A 29 -3.10 11.73 1.26
CA ARG A 29 -4.56 11.58 1.08
C ARG A 29 -4.97 10.51 0.06
N PHE A 30 -4.00 9.88 -0.60
CA PHE A 30 -4.24 8.88 -1.63
C PHE A 30 -3.90 7.48 -1.14
N ILE A 31 -4.60 6.51 -1.73
CA ILE A 31 -4.25 5.10 -1.70
C ILE A 31 -3.82 4.71 -3.11
N ASN A 32 -2.83 3.83 -3.19
CA ASN A 32 -2.24 3.41 -4.45
C ASN A 32 -2.60 1.96 -4.74
N VAL A 33 -2.82 1.66 -6.01
CA VAL A 33 -2.90 0.28 -6.52
C VAL A 33 -1.79 0.13 -7.53
N ARG A 34 -0.85 -0.77 -7.25
CA ARG A 34 0.25 -1.05 -8.16
C ARG A 34 -0.16 -2.17 -9.10
N TRP A 35 -0.35 -1.81 -10.36
CA TRP A 35 -0.69 -2.80 -11.39
C TRP A 35 0.48 -3.75 -11.59
N ARG A 36 0.27 -5.03 -11.28
CA ARG A 36 1.29 -6.06 -11.49
C ARG A 36 1.20 -6.52 -12.94
N THR A 37 2.33 -6.48 -13.64
CA THR A 37 2.42 -7.09 -14.97
C THR A 37 2.42 -8.61 -14.82
N GLY A 38 1.53 -9.30 -15.54
CA GLY A 38 1.58 -10.76 -15.70
C GLY A 38 2.77 -11.19 -16.57
N PRO A 39 2.80 -12.47 -17.00
CA PRO A 39 3.82 -12.98 -17.93
C PRO A 39 3.89 -12.09 -19.17
N ARG A 40 5.08 -11.51 -19.43
CA ARG A 40 5.25 -10.47 -20.46
C ARG A 40 4.90 -10.97 -21.86
N MET A 41 5.25 -12.23 -22.15
CA MET A 41 4.99 -12.86 -23.46
C MET A 41 3.50 -13.04 -23.69
N GLU A 42 2.78 -13.65 -22.75
CA GLU A 42 1.32 -13.83 -22.84
C GLU A 42 0.59 -12.50 -22.96
N ALA A 43 1.03 -11.47 -22.21
CA ALA A 43 0.44 -10.14 -22.30
C ALA A 43 0.65 -9.51 -23.70
N ALA A 44 1.82 -9.73 -24.31
CA ALA A 44 2.11 -9.26 -25.66
C ALA A 44 1.30 -10.01 -26.73
N GLU A 45 1.22 -11.33 -26.63
CA GLU A 45 0.40 -12.18 -27.51
C GLU A 45 -1.07 -11.78 -27.45
N ARG A 46 -1.64 -11.66 -26.24
CA ARG A 46 -3.02 -11.18 -26.06
C ARG A 46 -3.25 -9.79 -26.65
N ALA A 47 -2.27 -8.89 -26.56
CA ALA A 47 -2.40 -7.55 -27.12
C ALA A 47 -2.44 -7.56 -28.67
N VAL A 48 -1.75 -8.51 -29.30
CA VAL A 48 -1.81 -8.73 -30.75
C VAL A 48 -3.16 -9.32 -31.14
N ASP A 49 -3.60 -10.38 -30.46
CA ASP A 49 -4.87 -11.07 -30.75
C ASP A 49 -6.09 -10.16 -30.57
N GLN A 50 -6.06 -9.30 -29.54
CA GLN A 50 -7.15 -8.38 -29.27
C GLN A 50 -7.28 -7.27 -30.32
N ARG A 51 -6.27 -7.02 -31.16
CA ARG A 51 -6.29 -5.94 -32.15
C ARG A 51 -7.49 -6.08 -33.11
N ALA A 52 -7.78 -7.30 -33.55
CA ALA A 52 -8.89 -7.57 -34.47
C ALA A 52 -10.28 -7.48 -33.80
N LYS A 53 -10.34 -7.60 -32.47
CA LYS A 53 -11.59 -7.65 -31.69
C LYS A 53 -11.88 -6.39 -30.88
N ARG A 54 -11.10 -5.31 -31.07
CA ARG A 54 -11.19 -4.10 -30.24
C ARG A 54 -12.59 -3.48 -30.21
N ASP A 55 -13.22 -3.36 -31.37
CA ASP A 55 -14.53 -2.71 -31.48
C ASP A 55 -15.63 -3.57 -30.86
N GLU A 56 -15.56 -4.89 -31.02
CA GLU A 56 -16.45 -5.85 -30.39
C GLU A 56 -16.32 -5.79 -28.85
N ILE A 57 -15.09 -5.90 -28.33
CA ILE A 57 -14.79 -5.80 -26.90
C ILE A 57 -15.28 -4.46 -26.33
N ARG A 58 -15.04 -3.35 -27.04
CA ARG A 58 -15.49 -2.03 -26.61
C ARG A 58 -17.01 -1.94 -26.52
N LYS A 59 -17.72 -2.44 -27.54
CA LYS A 59 -19.18 -2.42 -27.59
C LYS A 59 -19.79 -3.28 -26.48
N GLU A 60 -19.24 -4.48 -26.28
CA GLU A 60 -19.68 -5.39 -25.22
C GLU A 60 -19.45 -4.77 -23.82
N LEU A 61 -18.27 -4.21 -23.56
CA LEU A 61 -17.98 -3.54 -22.29
C LEU A 61 -18.92 -2.35 -22.04
N GLN A 62 -19.19 -1.52 -23.06
CA GLN A 62 -20.12 -0.41 -22.94
C GLN A 62 -21.53 -0.89 -22.60
N GLN A 63 -22.00 -1.96 -23.25
CA GLN A 63 -23.31 -2.54 -22.99
C GLN A 63 -23.39 -3.10 -21.56
N LEU A 64 -22.41 -3.89 -21.13
CA LEU A 64 -22.39 -4.50 -19.80
C LEU A 64 -22.28 -3.47 -18.68
N VAL A 65 -21.38 -2.48 -18.82
CA VAL A 65 -21.24 -1.40 -17.84
C VAL A 65 -22.50 -0.53 -17.82
N GLY A 66 -23.08 -0.23 -18.98
CA GLY A 66 -24.33 0.52 -19.07
C GLY A 66 -25.48 -0.19 -18.35
N ALA A 67 -25.64 -1.50 -18.57
CA ALA A 67 -26.64 -2.32 -17.89
C ALA A 67 -26.40 -2.36 -16.37
N PHE A 68 -25.15 -2.53 -15.94
CA PHE A 68 -24.78 -2.52 -14.52
C PHE A 68 -25.04 -1.16 -13.85
N LEU A 69 -24.77 -0.05 -14.52
CA LEU A 69 -25.03 1.29 -13.97
C LEU A 69 -26.54 1.62 -13.96
N ALA A 70 -27.32 1.09 -14.91
CA ALA A 70 -28.75 1.30 -14.99
C ALA A 70 -29.51 0.69 -13.80
N THR A 71 -29.00 -0.39 -13.19
CA THR A 71 -29.59 -0.96 -11.95
C THR A 71 -29.32 -0.11 -10.71
N GLY A 72 -28.47 0.91 -10.83
CA GLY A 72 -28.01 1.75 -9.73
C GLY A 72 -26.82 1.16 -8.99
N ILE A 73 -25.96 2.04 -8.47
CA ILE A 73 -24.82 1.66 -7.64
C ILE A 73 -25.31 1.49 -6.20
N PRO A 74 -25.13 0.32 -5.56
CA PRO A 74 -25.55 0.12 -4.19
C PRO A 74 -24.79 1.05 -3.25
N LYS A 75 -25.47 1.56 -2.23
CA LYS A 75 -24.82 2.33 -1.18
C LYS A 75 -23.91 1.42 -0.34
N PRO A 76 -22.77 1.91 0.16
CA PRO A 76 -21.82 1.13 0.96
C PRO A 76 -22.32 0.95 2.40
N GLU A 77 -23.44 0.27 2.56
CA GLU A 77 -24.15 0.10 3.84
C GLU A 77 -23.86 -1.24 4.52
N ALA A 78 -23.07 -2.12 3.89
CA ALA A 78 -22.69 -3.40 4.48
C ALA A 78 -22.11 -3.20 5.89
N ALA A 79 -22.55 -4.03 6.84
CA ALA A 79 -22.10 -3.99 8.22
C ALA A 79 -20.59 -4.26 8.30
N LEU A 80 -19.92 -3.58 9.23
CA LEU A 80 -18.50 -3.82 9.53
C LEU A 80 -18.40 -4.55 10.87
N PRO A 81 -18.16 -5.88 10.88
CA PRO A 81 -17.95 -6.63 12.11
C PRO A 81 -16.77 -6.06 12.90
N GLN A 82 -16.80 -6.22 14.23
CA GLN A 82 -15.74 -5.71 15.11
C GLN A 82 -14.36 -6.32 14.77
N THR A 83 -14.31 -7.56 14.31
CA THR A 83 -13.10 -8.22 13.82
C THR A 83 -12.53 -7.49 12.60
N ALA A 84 -13.36 -7.20 11.60
CA ALA A 84 -12.99 -6.44 10.42
C ALA A 84 -12.51 -5.02 10.78
N LYS A 85 -13.19 -4.35 11.71
CA LYS A 85 -12.78 -3.03 12.24
C LYS A 85 -11.37 -3.07 12.84
N ARG A 86 -11.07 -4.09 13.64
CA ARG A 86 -9.73 -4.29 14.24
C ARG A 86 -8.67 -4.56 13.18
N THR A 87 -8.97 -5.38 12.17
CA THR A 87 -8.06 -5.63 11.04
C THR A 87 -7.75 -4.35 10.27
N ILE A 88 -8.77 -3.55 9.94
CA ILE A 88 -8.58 -2.26 9.26
C ILE A 88 -7.73 -1.31 10.10
N ALA A 89 -7.97 -1.25 11.42
CA ALA A 89 -7.19 -0.40 12.31
C ALA A 89 -5.71 -0.81 12.33
N LYS A 90 -5.41 -2.11 12.49
CA LYS A 90 -4.05 -2.65 12.43
C LYS A 90 -3.35 -2.33 11.10
N LEU A 91 -4.02 -2.62 9.98
CA LEU A 91 -3.49 -2.32 8.65
C LEU A 91 -3.19 -0.83 8.47
N SER A 92 -4.07 0.03 8.98
CA SER A 92 -3.91 1.48 8.87
C SER A 92 -2.71 1.97 9.68
N CYS A 93 -2.53 1.47 10.90
CA CYS A 93 -1.35 1.78 11.72
C CYS A 93 -0.06 1.27 11.05
N MET A 94 -0.04 0.01 10.63
CA MET A 94 1.12 -0.61 9.97
C MET A 94 1.57 0.21 8.76
N VAL A 95 0.62 0.59 7.89
CA VAL A 95 0.91 1.38 6.69
C VAL A 95 1.28 2.82 7.03
N GLY A 96 0.68 3.42 8.05
CA GLY A 96 1.05 4.75 8.56
C GLY A 96 2.51 4.81 8.97
N TYR A 97 2.98 3.84 9.76
CA TYR A 97 4.40 3.70 10.11
C TYR A 97 5.27 3.50 8.86
N LEU A 98 4.93 2.55 7.99
CA LEU A 98 5.72 2.25 6.80
C LEU A 98 5.82 3.45 5.83
N ARG A 99 4.84 4.35 5.81
CA ARG A 99 4.81 5.57 4.98
C ARG A 99 5.47 6.79 5.65
N ALA A 100 5.68 6.75 6.96
CA ALA A 100 6.20 7.86 7.76
C ALA A 100 7.46 8.47 7.16
N ARG A 101 7.49 9.80 7.05
CA ARG A 101 8.59 10.52 6.44
C ARG A 101 9.73 10.70 7.44
N VAL A 102 10.95 10.50 6.96
CA VAL A 102 12.17 10.85 7.68
C VAL A 102 12.84 11.99 6.92
N ILE A 103 13.16 13.07 7.63
CA ILE A 103 13.80 14.25 7.06
C ILE A 103 15.31 14.07 7.19
N ARG A 104 16.01 14.14 6.06
CA ARG A 104 17.46 14.05 6.00
C ARG A 104 18.06 15.32 5.43
N GLU A 105 19.29 15.61 5.84
CA GLU A 105 20.09 16.65 5.21
C GLU A 105 20.44 16.25 3.78
N SER A 106 20.33 17.18 2.83
CA SER A 106 20.59 16.88 1.42
C SER A 106 22.05 16.51 1.13
N ASN A 107 23.00 17.04 1.89
CA ASN A 107 24.43 16.92 1.59
C ASN A 107 25.13 15.79 2.36
N ARG A 108 24.84 15.62 3.66
CA ARG A 108 25.45 14.56 4.49
C ARG A 108 24.58 13.32 4.60
N HIS A 109 23.34 13.38 4.13
CA HIS A 109 22.33 12.34 4.29
C HIS A 109 22.05 11.96 5.75
N GLU A 110 22.46 12.76 6.73
CA GLU A 110 22.16 12.54 8.14
C GLU A 110 20.67 12.77 8.41
N ILE A 111 20.08 11.99 9.32
CA ILE A 111 18.69 12.17 9.76
C ILE A 111 18.65 13.40 10.67
N ILE A 112 17.88 14.41 10.26
CA ILE A 112 17.71 15.65 11.02
C ILE A 112 16.47 15.55 11.91
N ASP A 113 15.39 14.97 11.37
CA ASP A 113 14.10 14.93 12.06
C ASP A 113 13.26 13.73 11.59
N THR A 114 12.37 13.29 12.47
CA THR A 114 11.35 12.30 12.18
C THR A 114 9.99 12.94 12.39
N VAL A 115 9.20 13.02 11.33
CA VAL A 115 7.80 13.44 11.47
C VAL A 115 7.03 12.30 12.12
N GLU A 116 6.24 12.60 13.14
CA GLU A 116 5.36 11.62 13.77
C GLU A 116 4.50 10.94 12.70
N ALA A 117 4.40 9.60 12.77
CA ALA A 117 3.65 8.84 11.79
C ALA A 117 2.20 9.37 11.74
N GLU A 118 1.68 9.61 10.53
CA GLU A 118 0.30 10.09 10.35
C GLU A 118 -0.66 9.16 11.12
N GLY A 119 -1.52 9.75 11.96
CA GLY A 119 -2.52 8.97 12.70
C GLY A 119 -3.39 8.14 11.76
N PRO A 120 -3.80 6.92 12.14
CA PRO A 120 -4.39 5.94 11.22
C PRO A 120 -5.79 6.34 10.70
N GLY A 121 -6.40 7.41 11.24
CA GLY A 121 -7.81 7.73 11.06
C GLY A 121 -8.24 7.86 9.60
N ARG A 122 -7.47 8.58 8.78
CA ARG A 122 -7.82 8.78 7.36
C ARG A 122 -7.74 7.49 6.57
N LEU A 123 -6.64 6.75 6.72
CA LEU A 123 -6.48 5.47 6.03
C LEU A 123 -7.53 4.46 6.48
N ALA A 124 -7.86 4.41 7.76
CA ALA A 124 -8.92 3.55 8.28
C ALA A 124 -10.29 3.87 7.67
N GLN A 125 -10.63 5.16 7.53
CA GLN A 125 -11.88 5.59 6.88
C GLN A 125 -11.94 5.20 5.40
N ILE A 126 -10.81 5.33 4.69
CA ILE A 126 -10.70 4.94 3.27
C ILE A 126 -10.88 3.42 3.14
N LEU A 127 -10.19 2.62 3.95
CA LEU A 127 -10.28 1.16 3.90
C LEU A 127 -11.66 0.64 4.34
N ASP A 128 -12.29 1.25 5.36
CA ASP A 128 -13.67 0.93 5.74
C ASP A 128 -14.64 1.19 4.58
N SER A 129 -14.57 2.39 3.99
CA SER A 129 -15.41 2.76 2.84
C SER A 129 -15.22 1.79 1.67
N LEU A 130 -13.98 1.39 1.38
CA LEU A 130 -13.65 0.43 0.33
C LEU A 130 -14.24 -0.96 0.62
N CYS A 131 -14.06 -1.47 1.84
CA CYS A 131 -14.60 -2.77 2.25
C CYS A 131 -16.12 -2.82 2.13
N ARG A 132 -16.81 -1.79 2.64
CA ARG A 132 -18.28 -1.72 2.57
C ARG A 132 -18.78 -1.56 1.15
N ALA A 133 -18.13 -0.73 0.34
CA ALA A 133 -18.47 -0.57 -1.07
C ALA A 133 -18.31 -1.89 -1.83
N HIS A 134 -17.21 -2.62 -1.60
CA HIS A 134 -16.99 -3.92 -2.22
C HIS A 134 -18.00 -4.97 -1.73
N ALA A 135 -18.32 -5.04 -0.43
CA ALA A 135 -19.35 -5.94 0.06
C ALA A 135 -20.73 -5.65 -0.55
N SER A 136 -21.16 -4.39 -0.54
CA SER A 136 -22.46 -3.96 -1.08
C SER A 136 -22.54 -4.14 -2.60
N LEU A 137 -21.44 -3.91 -3.33
CA LEU A 137 -21.35 -4.16 -4.78
C LEU A 137 -21.66 -5.62 -5.14
N PHE A 138 -21.28 -6.55 -4.26
CA PHE A 138 -21.52 -7.98 -4.44
C PHE A 138 -22.78 -8.47 -3.67
N GLY A 139 -23.67 -7.56 -3.26
CA GLY A 139 -24.93 -7.89 -2.60
C GLY A 139 -24.78 -8.49 -1.20
N ARG A 140 -23.64 -8.28 -0.54
CA ARG A 140 -23.38 -8.79 0.81
C ARG A 140 -23.77 -7.77 1.87
N GLU A 141 -24.47 -8.25 2.90
CA GLU A 141 -24.91 -7.43 4.03
C GLU A 141 -23.80 -7.12 5.03
N ALA A 142 -22.70 -7.89 5.01
CA ALA A 142 -21.57 -7.71 5.91
C ALA A 142 -20.23 -7.90 5.19
N VAL A 143 -19.23 -7.16 5.67
CA VAL A 143 -17.83 -7.28 5.25
C VAL A 143 -17.30 -8.67 5.57
N SER A 144 -16.69 -9.32 4.58
CA SER A 144 -16.09 -10.65 4.63
C SER A 144 -14.57 -10.60 4.44
N GLY A 145 -13.93 -11.77 4.50
CA GLY A 145 -12.50 -11.91 4.22
C GLY A 145 -12.08 -11.45 2.83
N ALA A 146 -12.95 -11.54 1.81
CA ALA A 146 -12.62 -11.06 0.46
C ALA A 146 -12.45 -9.54 0.41
N ASP A 147 -13.27 -8.79 1.16
CA ASP A 147 -13.17 -7.34 1.26
C ASP A 147 -11.92 -6.92 2.03
N LEU A 148 -11.61 -7.65 3.11
CA LEU A 148 -10.39 -7.44 3.88
C LEU A 148 -9.14 -7.76 3.05
N GLY A 149 -9.20 -8.75 2.16
CA GLY A 149 -8.15 -9.03 1.18
C GLY A 149 -7.92 -7.87 0.22
N LEU A 150 -8.99 -7.23 -0.25
CA LEU A 150 -8.91 -6.01 -1.06
C LEU A 150 -8.30 -4.85 -0.28
N ALA A 151 -8.76 -4.60 0.95
CA ALA A 151 -8.20 -3.57 1.81
C ALA A 151 -6.72 -3.81 2.12
N HIS A 152 -6.33 -5.05 2.45
CA HIS A 152 -4.94 -5.43 2.63
C HIS A 152 -4.12 -5.13 1.38
N ARG A 153 -4.62 -5.50 0.20
CA ARG A 153 -3.92 -5.26 -1.06
C ARG A 153 -3.68 -3.77 -1.31
N VAL A 154 -4.71 -2.95 -1.18
CA VAL A 154 -4.64 -1.50 -1.41
C VAL A 154 -3.74 -0.82 -0.37
N ALA A 155 -3.84 -1.23 0.89
CA ALA A 155 -3.02 -0.70 1.98
C ALA A 155 -1.52 -0.98 1.72
N VAL A 156 -1.18 -2.22 1.39
CA VAL A 156 0.21 -2.64 1.11
C VAL A 156 0.76 -1.98 -0.16
N ASP A 157 -0.03 -1.86 -1.22
CA ASP A 157 0.40 -1.18 -2.45
C ASP A 157 0.65 0.32 -2.24
N SER A 158 0.15 0.90 -1.15
CA SER A 158 0.40 2.29 -0.75
C SER A 158 1.71 2.49 0.03
N VAL A 159 2.44 1.42 0.38
CA VAL A 159 3.73 1.52 1.09
C VAL A 159 4.87 1.81 0.10
N PRO A 160 5.84 2.71 0.40
CA PRO A 160 7.03 2.91 -0.44
C PRO A 160 7.76 1.60 -0.74
N MET A 161 8.08 1.35 -2.02
CA MET A 161 8.49 0.02 -2.50
C MET A 161 9.70 -0.56 -1.76
N GLN A 162 10.71 0.26 -1.46
CA GLN A 162 11.94 -0.19 -0.82
C GLN A 162 11.69 -0.64 0.62
N ARG A 163 10.87 0.10 1.37
CA ARG A 163 10.44 -0.29 2.73
C ARG A 163 9.54 -1.51 2.69
N LEU A 164 8.66 -1.61 1.70
CA LEU A 164 7.81 -2.78 1.50
C LEU A 164 8.66 -4.06 1.30
N LYS A 165 9.72 -3.99 0.50
CA LYS A 165 10.64 -5.12 0.29
C LYS A 165 11.32 -5.56 1.59
N ILE A 166 11.82 -4.61 2.40
CA ILE A 166 12.45 -4.91 3.69
C ILE A 166 11.43 -5.53 4.65
N TYR A 167 10.24 -4.93 4.77
CA TYR A 167 9.12 -5.46 5.54
C TYR A 167 8.81 -6.91 5.14
N GLN A 168 8.62 -7.18 3.85
CA GLN A 168 8.32 -8.53 3.34
C GLN A 168 9.43 -9.54 3.61
N ALA A 169 10.70 -9.13 3.50
CA ALA A 169 11.84 -10.00 3.78
C ALA A 169 11.84 -10.45 5.25
N ILE A 170 11.66 -9.50 6.19
CA ILE A 170 11.63 -9.77 7.63
C ILE A 170 10.36 -10.54 8.03
N THR A 171 9.20 -10.21 7.46
CA THR A 171 7.96 -10.98 7.71
C THR A 171 8.11 -12.44 7.30
N ARG A 172 8.81 -12.72 6.19
CA ARG A 172 8.99 -14.09 5.67
C ARG A 172 10.05 -14.88 6.43
N LYS A 173 11.18 -14.25 6.77
CA LYS A 173 12.37 -14.95 7.30
C LYS A 173 12.65 -14.70 8.78
N GLY A 174 11.92 -13.80 9.42
CA GLY A 174 12.20 -13.36 10.77
C GLY A 174 13.31 -12.30 10.83
N ALA A 175 14.02 -12.24 11.94
CA ALA A 175 15.12 -11.30 12.12
C ALA A 175 16.25 -11.59 11.11
N LEU A 176 16.79 -10.55 10.47
CA LEU A 176 17.76 -10.68 9.39
C LEU A 176 18.99 -9.80 9.62
N GLY A 177 20.16 -10.31 9.25
CA GLY A 177 21.36 -9.50 9.18
C GLY A 177 21.35 -8.58 7.95
N TYR A 178 22.19 -7.55 7.97
CA TYR A 178 22.33 -6.59 6.87
C TYR A 178 22.54 -7.26 5.49
N VAL A 179 23.42 -8.26 5.41
CA VAL A 179 23.74 -8.98 4.16
C VAL A 179 22.55 -9.80 3.66
N ASP A 180 21.79 -10.40 4.56
CA ASP A 180 20.60 -11.16 4.17
C ASP A 180 19.52 -10.21 3.64
N ILE A 181 19.39 -9.02 4.24
CA ILE A 181 18.44 -8.00 3.77
C ILE A 181 18.80 -7.52 2.36
N THR A 182 20.07 -7.22 2.08
CA THR A 182 20.47 -6.80 0.72
C THR A 182 20.20 -7.89 -0.32
N GLN A 183 20.48 -9.15 0.01
CA GLN A 183 20.20 -10.30 -0.87
C GLN A 183 18.71 -10.50 -1.12
N GLU A 184 17.89 -10.46 -0.07
CA GLU A 184 16.45 -10.72 -0.16
C GLU A 184 15.68 -9.60 -0.87
N THR A 185 16.13 -8.36 -0.72
CA THR A 185 15.46 -7.19 -1.28
C THR A 185 15.99 -6.78 -2.66
N GLY A 186 17.22 -7.20 -2.98
CA GLY A 186 17.97 -6.78 -4.16
C GLY A 186 18.33 -5.29 -4.14
N LEU A 187 18.32 -4.65 -2.97
CA LEU A 187 18.73 -3.26 -2.79
C LEU A 187 20.26 -3.16 -2.77
N THR A 188 20.79 -2.06 -3.32
CA THR A 188 22.22 -1.74 -3.18
C THR A 188 22.57 -1.48 -1.72
N ASN A 189 23.85 -1.59 -1.36
CA ASN A 189 24.30 -1.29 0.00
C ASN A 189 23.85 0.10 0.47
N SER A 190 24.08 1.13 -0.34
CA SER A 190 23.67 2.49 -0.01
C SER A 190 22.16 2.62 0.22
N SER A 191 21.33 1.97 -0.61
CA SER A 191 19.87 2.01 -0.46
C SER A 191 19.39 1.22 0.76
N SER A 192 20.01 0.07 1.05
CA SER A 192 19.72 -0.72 2.25
C SER A 192 20.03 0.05 3.52
N THR A 193 21.24 0.60 3.65
CA THR A 193 21.63 1.45 4.79
C THR A 193 20.63 2.60 4.96
N TYR A 194 20.36 3.33 3.88
CA TYR A 194 19.43 4.46 3.89
C TYR A 194 18.06 4.09 4.47
N HIS A 195 17.44 3.01 3.97
CA HIS A 195 16.08 2.64 4.40
C HIS A 195 16.06 1.94 5.76
N LEU A 196 17.10 1.19 6.13
CA LEU A 196 17.20 0.57 7.45
C LEU A 196 17.30 1.62 8.55
N GLU A 197 18.18 2.61 8.40
CA GLU A 197 18.29 3.75 9.31
C GLU A 197 16.95 4.49 9.45
N GLU A 198 16.26 4.75 8.34
CA GLU A 198 14.93 5.40 8.39
C GLU A 198 13.92 4.55 9.16
N MET A 199 13.86 3.25 8.88
CA MET A 199 12.91 2.33 9.51
C MET A 199 13.20 2.12 11.00
N VAL A 200 14.48 2.21 11.42
CA VAL A 200 14.86 2.27 12.84
C VAL A 200 14.42 3.60 13.46
N ALA A 201 14.67 4.73 12.79
CA ALA A 201 14.31 6.06 13.29
C ALA A 201 12.81 6.22 13.54
N VAL A 202 11.95 5.68 12.67
CA VAL A 202 10.49 5.69 12.88
C VAL A 202 9.96 4.49 13.68
N LYS A 203 10.85 3.76 14.36
CA LYS A 203 10.52 2.64 15.26
C LYS A 203 9.77 1.49 14.57
N ILE A 204 9.96 1.27 13.28
CA ILE A 204 9.49 0.05 12.60
C ILE A 204 10.41 -1.12 12.94
N LEU A 205 11.72 -0.87 12.90
CA LEU A 205 12.75 -1.85 13.18
C LEU A 205 13.51 -1.49 14.47
N THR A 206 14.09 -2.51 15.08
CA THR A 206 15.19 -2.37 16.04
C THR A 206 16.41 -3.08 15.48
N GLU A 207 17.58 -2.58 15.87
CA GLU A 207 18.87 -3.19 15.55
C GLU A 207 19.53 -3.68 16.84
N GLU A 208 20.05 -4.90 16.79
CA GLU A 208 20.78 -5.51 17.90
C GLU A 208 22.10 -6.08 17.39
N LYS A 209 23.15 -6.01 18.22
CA LYS A 209 24.44 -6.60 17.89
C LYS A 209 24.50 -8.04 18.41
N GLU A 210 24.60 -8.99 17.49
CA GLU A 210 24.89 -10.39 17.79
C GLU A 210 26.33 -10.68 17.36
N GLY A 211 27.26 -10.55 18.30
CA GLY A 211 28.70 -10.61 18.03
C GLY A 211 29.15 -9.44 17.15
N GLN A 212 29.67 -9.75 15.96
CA GLN A 212 30.08 -8.73 14.96
C GLN A 212 28.97 -8.37 13.97
N LYS A 213 27.80 -9.03 14.03
CA LYS A 213 26.70 -8.82 13.08
C LYS A 213 25.64 -7.91 13.70
N THR A 214 25.11 -7.01 12.89
CA THR A 214 23.90 -6.24 13.23
C THR A 214 22.69 -6.97 12.67
N ILE A 215 21.74 -7.30 13.54
CA ILE A 215 20.51 -8.02 13.23
C ILE A 215 19.35 -7.05 13.36
N TYR A 216 18.51 -6.98 12.33
CA TYR A 216 17.31 -6.17 12.30
C TYR A 216 16.07 -7.04 12.51
N ARG A 217 15.16 -6.56 13.34
CA ARG A 217 13.86 -7.20 13.62
C ARG A 217 12.79 -6.13 13.77
N PHE A 218 11.52 -6.52 13.69
CA PHE A 218 10.43 -5.58 14.01
C PHE A 218 10.52 -5.14 15.46
N SER A 219 10.31 -3.85 15.71
CA SER A 219 10.19 -3.31 17.05
C SER A 219 8.95 -3.85 17.75
N ASP A 220 8.93 -3.84 19.08
CA ASP A 220 7.76 -4.31 19.83
C ASP A 220 6.52 -3.44 19.58
N ILE A 221 6.71 -2.13 19.39
CA ILE A 221 5.64 -1.20 19.01
C ILE A 221 5.04 -1.60 17.66
N PHE A 222 5.88 -1.88 16.66
CA PHE A 222 5.40 -2.19 15.32
C PHE A 222 4.74 -3.56 15.24
N LYS A 223 5.19 -4.54 16.06
CA LYS A 223 4.60 -5.88 16.13
C LYS A 223 3.11 -5.86 16.48
N GLU A 224 2.64 -4.87 17.25
CA GLU A 224 1.22 -4.75 17.61
C GLU A 224 0.31 -4.56 16.39
N PHE A 225 0.84 -3.98 15.32
CA PHE A 225 0.11 -3.66 14.10
C PHE A 225 0.26 -4.70 13.00
N LEU A 226 1.09 -5.73 13.21
CA LEU A 226 1.20 -6.82 12.26
C LEU A 226 -0.15 -7.55 12.13
N PRO A 227 -0.59 -7.86 10.89
CA PRO A 227 -1.86 -8.51 10.61
C PRO A 227 -1.91 -9.94 11.16
#